data_AF-A0A3A5WBK9-F1
#
_entry.id   AF-A0A3A5WBK9-F1
#
_cell.length_a   1.000
_cell.length_b   1.000
_cell.length_c   1.000
_cell.angle_alpha   90.00
_cell.angle_beta   90.00
_cell.angle_gamma   90.00
#
_symmetry.space_group_name_H-M   'P 1'
#
loop_
_entity.id
_entity.type
_entity.pdbx_description
1 polymer ?
#
loop_
_entity_poly.entity_id
_entity_poly.type
_entity_poly.pdbx_seq_one_letter_code
_entity_poly.pdbx_strand_id
1 'polypeptide(L)'
;MQPEVRRTVLFSAGIFACLFVAHIIAAANDADVLFQIIATIITIQTLFLGSTFLLFHVHSSQAIRRDAFQIGAFISLPLSFGLGWAYAGMQLSPTILIFPLLAILTHFLLWYGLQSKSVI
;
A
#
# COMPACT_ATOMS: atom_id res chain seq x y z
N MET A 1 -17.64 -2.61 7.00
CA MET A 1 -16.52 -3.50 6.62
C MET A 1 -16.77 -4.90 7.18
N GLN A 2 -16.73 -5.91 6.32
CA GLN A 2 -16.91 -7.31 6.71
C GLN A 2 -15.77 -7.81 7.63
N PRO A 3 -15.99 -8.81 8.51
CA PRO A 3 -14.99 -9.27 9.47
C PRO A 3 -13.69 -9.78 8.83
N GLU A 4 -13.79 -10.47 7.70
CA GLU A 4 -12.63 -10.99 6.97
C GLU A 4 -11.75 -9.86 6.45
N VAL A 5 -12.35 -8.87 5.78
CA VAL A 5 -11.63 -7.68 5.27
C VAL A 5 -11.00 -6.89 6.42
N ARG A 6 -11.71 -6.75 7.54
CA ARG A 6 -11.16 -6.08 8.74
C ARG A 6 -9.90 -6.76 9.25
N ARG A 7 -9.87 -8.10 9.29
CA ARG A 7 -8.68 -8.86 9.73
C ARG A 7 -7.51 -8.61 8.79
N THR A 8 -7.75 -8.63 7.48
CA THR A 8 -6.72 -8.32 6.46
C THR A 8 -6.16 -6.91 6.63
N VAL A 9 -7.02 -5.91 6.84
CA VAL A 9 -6.59 -4.53 7.09
C VAL A 9 -5.70 -4.44 8.33
N LEU A 10 -6.13 -5.04 9.45
CA LEU A 10 -5.35 -5.02 10.70
C LEU A 10 -4.00 -5.73 10.56
N PHE A 11 -3.99 -6.88 9.89
CA PHE A 11 -2.76 -7.64 9.65
C PHE A 11 -1.79 -6.86 8.77
N SER A 12 -2.27 -6.28 7.66
CA SER A 12 -1.44 -5.44 6.79
C SER A 12 -0.94 -4.17 7.49
N ALA A 13 -1.76 -3.57 8.35
CA ALA A 13 -1.36 -2.42 9.16
C ALA A 13 -0.24 -2.81 10.14
N GLY A 14 -0.31 -4.00 10.75
CA GLY A 14 0.75 -4.54 11.58
C GLY A 14 2.06 -4.72 10.81
N ILE A 15 2.01 -5.33 9.62
CA ILE A 15 3.19 -5.48 8.74
C ILE A 15 3.78 -4.10 8.40
N PHE A 16 2.94 -3.16 7.99
CA PHE A 16 3.37 -1.81 7.64
C PHE A 16 4.03 -1.11 8.83
N ALA A 17 3.43 -1.20 10.03
CA ALA A 17 3.99 -0.62 11.25
C ALA A 17 5.36 -1.23 11.60
N CYS A 18 5.51 -2.55 11.49
CA CYS A 18 6.79 -3.22 11.69
C CYS A 18 7.85 -2.75 10.69
N LEU A 19 7.50 -2.65 9.41
CA LEU A 19 8.39 -2.13 8.37
C LEU A 19 8.78 -0.67 8.65
N PHE A 20 7.83 0.17 9.06
CA PHE A 20 8.09 1.57 9.39
C PHE A 20 9.03 1.73 10.60
N VAL A 21 8.85 0.92 11.65
CA VAL A 21 9.79 0.87 12.78
C VAL A 21 11.16 0.39 12.33
N ALA A 22 11.23 -0.67 11.53
CA ALA A 22 12.49 -1.17 10.98
C ALA A 22 13.20 -0.12 10.12
N HIS A 23 12.46 0.67 9.35
CA HIS A 23 12.99 1.81 8.58
C HIS A 23 13.61 2.87 9.48
N ILE A 24 12.97 3.24 10.60
CA ILE A 24 13.54 4.17 11.58
C ILE A 24 14.82 3.61 12.20
N ILE A 25 14.81 2.33 12.60
CA ILE A 25 15.99 1.67 13.18
C ILE A 25 17.14 1.64 12.17
N ALA A 26 16.89 1.29 10.91
CA ALA A 26 17.91 1.28 9.86
C ALA A 26 18.52 2.67 9.65
N ALA A 27 17.69 3.72 9.60
CA ALA A 27 18.16 5.10 9.51
C ALA A 27 18.99 5.53 10.73
N ALA A 28 18.59 5.12 11.93
CA ALA A 28 19.29 5.47 13.17
C ALA A 28 20.65 4.77 13.34
N ASN A 29 20.92 3.72 12.57
CA ASN A 29 22.18 2.96 12.60
C ASN A 29 23.02 3.19 11.33
N ASP A 30 22.71 4.21 10.52
CA ASP A 30 23.40 4.51 9.26
C ASP A 30 23.47 3.30 8.29
N ALA A 31 22.47 2.42 8.36
CA ALA A 31 22.41 1.20 7.56
C ALA A 31 21.78 1.46 6.18
N ASP A 32 22.46 2.25 5.33
CA ASP A 32 21.93 2.80 4.07
C ASP A 32 21.25 1.78 3.16
N VAL A 33 21.90 0.62 2.95
CA VAL A 33 21.36 -0.44 2.07
C VAL A 33 20.07 -1.01 2.65
N LEU A 34 20.04 -1.29 3.96
CA LEU A 34 18.86 -1.84 4.63
C LEU A 34 17.71 -0.82 4.63
N PHE A 35 18.04 0.45 4.88
CA PHE A 35 17.10 1.56 4.81
C PHE A 35 16.43 1.64 3.44
N GLN A 36 17.23 1.60 2.35
CA GLN A 36 16.70 1.65 0.98
C GLN A 36 15.82 0.45 0.65
N ILE A 37 16.21 -0.75 1.08
CA ILE A 37 15.40 -1.97 0.88
C ILE A 37 14.04 -1.82 1.57
N ILE A 38 14.02 -1.41 2.84
CA ILE A 38 12.77 -1.28 3.59
C ILE A 38 11.89 -0.16 3.00
N ALA A 39 12.48 1.00 2.64
CA ALA A 39 11.76 2.10 2.00
C ALA A 39 11.14 1.66 0.66
N THR A 40 11.84 0.84 -0.11
CA THR A 40 11.32 0.26 -1.37
C THR A 40 10.15 -0.68 -1.09
N ILE A 41 10.24 -1.54 -0.06
CA ILE A 41 9.14 -2.45 0.32
C ILE A 41 7.91 -1.64 0.75
N ILE A 42 8.08 -0.62 1.60
CA ILE A 42 6.99 0.29 2.03
C ILE A 42 6.37 0.99 0.83
N THR A 43 7.18 1.42 -0.14
CA THR A 43 6.71 2.06 -1.38
C THR A 43 5.82 1.11 -2.17
N ILE A 44 6.29 -0.12 -2.41
CA ILE A 44 5.52 -1.14 -3.14
C ILE A 44 4.22 -1.48 -2.37
N GLN A 45 4.30 -1.71 -1.07
CA GLN A 45 3.12 -2.02 -0.25
C GLN A 45 2.10 -0.89 -0.30
N THR A 46 2.55 0.36 -0.27
CA THR A 46 1.68 1.54 -0.36
C THR A 46 0.99 1.62 -1.72
N LEU A 47 1.74 1.54 -2.82
CA LEU A 47 1.19 1.67 -4.17
C LEU A 47 0.27 0.51 -4.57
N PHE A 48 0.49 -0.69 -4.02
CA PHE A 48 -0.26 -1.90 -4.40
C PHE A 48 -1.14 -2.45 -3.26
N LEU A 49 -1.49 -1.62 -2.27
CA LEU A 49 -2.16 -2.08 -1.05
C LEU A 49 -3.45 -2.86 -1.33
N GLY A 50 -4.33 -2.36 -2.21
CA GLY A 50 -5.55 -3.05 -2.61
C GLY A 50 -5.28 -4.41 -3.24
N SER A 51 -4.24 -4.54 -4.07
CA SER A 51 -3.85 -5.82 -4.68
C SER A 51 -3.27 -6.80 -3.66
N THR A 52 -2.49 -6.33 -2.69
CA THR A 52 -1.98 -7.22 -1.63
C THR A 52 -3.11 -7.82 -0.81
N PHE A 53 -4.22 -7.10 -0.61
CA PHE A 53 -5.38 -7.62 0.12
C PHE A 53 -6.03 -8.81 -0.60
N LEU A 54 -5.98 -8.84 -1.94
CA LEU A 54 -6.50 -9.95 -2.73
C LEU A 54 -5.76 -11.26 -2.49
N LEU A 55 -4.48 -11.20 -2.08
CA LEU A 55 -3.70 -12.39 -1.74
C LEU A 55 -4.24 -13.09 -0.49
N PHE A 56 -4.87 -12.35 0.43
CA PHE A 56 -5.50 -12.91 1.63
C PHE A 56 -6.92 -13.46 1.37
N HIS A 57 -7.51 -13.14 0.21
CA HIS A 57 -8.90 -13.45 -0.12
C HIS A 57 -9.04 -14.30 -1.40
N VAL A 58 -8.02 -15.09 -1.76
CA VAL A 58 -8.03 -15.94 -2.99
C VAL A 58 -9.23 -16.88 -3.05
N HIS A 59 -9.69 -17.39 -1.89
CA HIS A 59 -10.80 -18.33 -1.77
C HIS A 59 -12.12 -17.67 -1.31
N SER A 60 -12.13 -16.35 -1.08
CA SER A 60 -13.34 -15.62 -0.70
C SER A 60 -14.21 -15.31 -1.92
N SER A 61 -15.47 -14.96 -1.69
CA SER A 61 -16.38 -14.53 -2.76
C SER A 61 -15.87 -13.28 -3.47
N GLN A 62 -16.27 -13.07 -4.73
CA GLN A 62 -15.93 -11.84 -5.48
C GLN A 62 -16.32 -10.58 -4.71
N ALA A 63 -17.49 -10.57 -4.05
CA ALA A 63 -17.93 -9.42 -3.25
C ALA A 63 -16.91 -9.06 -2.14
N ILE A 64 -16.42 -10.06 -1.39
CA ILE A 64 -15.40 -9.85 -0.33
C ILE A 64 -14.09 -9.33 -0.94
N ARG A 65 -13.66 -9.91 -2.06
CA ARG A 65 -12.42 -9.53 -2.75
C ARG A 65 -12.49 -8.10 -3.28
N ARG A 66 -13.63 -7.72 -3.87
CA ARG A 66 -13.90 -6.37 -4.35
C ARG A 66 -13.88 -5.34 -3.23
N ASP A 67 -14.57 -5.64 -2.14
CA ASP A 67 -14.59 -4.77 -0.95
C ASP A 67 -13.17 -4.60 -0.37
N ALA A 68 -12.40 -5.69 -0.27
CA ALA A 68 -11.02 -5.64 0.19
C ALA A 68 -10.13 -4.77 -0.71
N PHE A 69 -10.22 -4.96 -2.03
CA PHE A 69 -9.46 -4.15 -2.99
C PHE A 69 -9.80 -2.67 -2.88
N GLN A 70 -11.08 -2.32 -2.84
CA GLN A 70 -11.54 -0.93 -2.75
C GLN A 70 -11.08 -0.26 -1.44
N ILE A 71 -11.16 -0.98 -0.32
CA ILE A 71 -10.68 -0.47 0.98
C ILE A 71 -9.16 -0.26 0.94
N GLY A 72 -8.39 -1.21 0.39
CA GLY A 72 -6.94 -1.05 0.26
C GLY A 72 -6.55 0.10 -0.67
N ALA A 73 -7.25 0.25 -1.80
CA ALA A 73 -7.07 1.39 -2.71
C ALA A 73 -7.34 2.72 -2.01
N PHE A 74 -8.44 2.81 -1.27
CA PHE A 74 -8.78 4.01 -0.51
C PHE A 74 -7.72 4.35 0.55
N ILE A 75 -7.22 3.35 1.29
CA ILE A 75 -6.17 3.54 2.31
C ILE A 75 -4.83 3.94 1.66
N SER A 76 -4.51 3.44 0.46
CA SER A 76 -3.26 3.78 -0.23
C SER A 76 -3.13 5.28 -0.53
N LEU A 77 -4.24 5.98 -0.73
CA LEU A 77 -4.22 7.40 -1.10
C LEU A 77 -3.55 8.26 -0.01
N PRO A 78 -4.07 8.34 1.23
CA PRO A 78 -3.40 9.10 2.28
C PRO A 78 -1.98 8.61 2.58
N LEU A 79 -1.71 7.30 2.51
CA LEU A 79 -0.36 6.76 2.69
C LEU A 79 0.61 7.24 1.62
N SER A 80 0.17 7.30 0.36
CA SER A 80 0.99 7.76 -0.76
C SER A 80 1.34 9.25 -0.68
N PHE A 81 0.50 10.08 -0.06
CA PHE A 81 0.89 11.45 0.29
C PHE A 81 2.04 11.48 1.30
N GLY A 82 1.96 10.66 2.35
CA GLY A 82 3.04 10.52 3.32
C GLY A 82 4.34 10.03 2.68
N LEU A 83 4.23 9.09 1.75
CA LEU A 83 5.36 8.60 0.96
C LEU A 83 5.97 9.71 0.09
N GLY A 84 5.16 10.46 -0.64
CA GLY A 84 5.63 11.58 -1.45
C GLY A 84 6.31 12.66 -0.61
N TRP A 85 5.78 12.95 0.58
CA TRP A 85 6.40 13.87 1.53
C TRP A 85 7.76 13.37 2.04
N ALA A 86 7.87 12.08 2.35
CA ALA A 86 9.14 11.46 2.75
C ALA A 86 10.19 11.55 1.62
N TYR A 87 9.81 11.23 0.39
CA TYR A 87 10.70 11.33 -0.78
C TYR A 87 11.05 12.78 -1.17
N ALA A 88 10.21 13.75 -0.82
CA ALA A 88 10.50 15.18 -0.95
C ALA A 88 11.40 15.73 0.17
N GLY A 89 12.06 14.86 0.95
CA GLY A 89 12.91 15.28 2.06
C GLY A 89 12.13 15.94 3.20
N MET A 90 10.86 15.55 3.39
CA MET A 90 9.95 16.12 4.39
C MET A 90 9.65 17.61 4.18
N GLN A 91 9.79 18.11 2.96
CA GLN A 91 9.44 19.48 2.58
C GLN A 91 8.13 19.52 1.77
N LEU A 92 7.40 20.62 1.87
CA LEU A 92 6.22 20.84 1.02
C LEU A 92 6.68 21.08 -0.42
N SER A 93 6.39 20.13 -1.31
CA SER A 93 6.76 20.16 -2.71
C SER A 93 5.61 19.65 -3.59
N PRO A 94 5.37 20.23 -4.78
CA PRO A 94 4.43 19.67 -5.75
C PRO A 94 4.75 18.23 -6.16
N THR A 95 6.02 17.79 -6.06
CA THR A 95 6.44 16.42 -6.37
C THR A 95 5.79 15.36 -5.48
N ILE A 96 5.27 15.75 -4.31
CA ILE A 96 4.50 14.87 -3.42
C ILE A 96 3.34 14.22 -4.17
N LEU A 97 2.70 14.96 -5.10
CA LEU A 97 1.52 14.50 -5.84
C LEU A 97 1.81 13.36 -6.81
N ILE A 98 3.08 13.10 -7.16
CA ILE A 98 3.44 11.99 -8.05
C ILE A 98 2.99 10.65 -7.44
N PHE A 99 3.16 10.46 -6.13
CA PHE A 99 2.83 9.20 -5.46
C PHE A 99 1.34 8.88 -5.39
N PRO A 100 0.43 9.79 -4.99
CA PRO A 100 -1.01 9.53 -5.07
C PRO A 100 -1.48 9.35 -6.51
N LEU A 101 -0.90 10.07 -7.49
CA LEU A 101 -1.22 9.82 -8.91
C LEU A 101 -0.80 8.41 -9.34
N LEU A 102 0.38 7.93 -8.93
CA LEU A 102 0.82 6.56 -9.16
C LEU A 102 -0.07 5.54 -8.43
N ALA A 103 -0.49 5.81 -7.20
CA ALA A 103 -1.40 4.95 -6.45
C ALA A 103 -2.77 4.83 -7.16
N ILE A 104 -3.32 5.95 -7.66
CA ILE A 104 -4.55 5.93 -8.47
C ILE A 104 -4.34 5.12 -9.74
N LEU A 105 -3.26 5.36 -10.48
CA LEU A 105 -2.97 4.69 -11.73
C LEU A 105 -2.83 3.18 -11.55
N THR A 106 -2.06 2.74 -10.56
CA THR A 106 -1.83 1.32 -10.26
C THR A 106 -3.13 0.60 -9.89
N HIS A 107 -3.93 1.17 -9.00
CA HIS A 107 -5.23 0.59 -8.64
C HIS A 107 -6.23 0.63 -9.80
N PHE A 108 -6.24 1.68 -10.63
CA PHE A 108 -7.09 1.75 -11.81
C PHE A 108 -6.75 0.67 -12.84
N LEU A 109 -5.47 0.52 -13.20
CA LEU A 109 -5.01 -0.50 -14.14
C LEU A 109 -5.30 -1.92 -13.63
N LEU A 110 -5.08 -2.16 -12.34
CA LEU A 110 -5.35 -3.45 -11.72
C LEU A 110 -6.86 -3.72 -11.64
N TRP A 111 -7.67 -2.73 -11.30
CA TRP A 111 -9.11 -2.86 -11.31
C TRP A 111 -9.64 -3.28 -12.68
N TYR A 112 -9.23 -2.57 -13.73
CA TYR A 112 -9.61 -2.89 -15.11
C TYR A 112 -9.15 -4.30 -15.52
N GLY A 113 -7.90 -4.63 -15.24
CA GLY A 113 -7.33 -5.95 -15.56
C GLY A 113 -8.02 -7.10 -14.80
N LEU A 114 -8.38 -6.89 -13.53
CA LEU A 114 -8.95 -7.93 -12.68
C LEU A 114 -10.46 -8.11 -12.92
N GLN A 115 -11.20 -7.05 -13.23
CA GLN A 115 -12.60 -7.16 -13.66
C GLN A 115 -12.73 -7.96 -14.95
N SER A 116 -11.86 -7.73 -15.93
CA SER A 116 -11.88 -8.48 -17.20
C SER A 116 -11.73 -10.01 -17.02
N LYS A 117 -11.12 -10.43 -15.91
CA LYS A 117 -10.89 -11.84 -15.56
C LYS A 117 -11.88 -12.38 -14.53
N SER A 118 -12.91 -11.62 -14.14
CA SER A 118 -13.85 -11.98 -13.07
C SER A 118 -13.15 -12.34 -11.74
N VAL A 119 -12.03 -11.67 -11.44
CA VAL A 119 -11.22 -11.91 -10.23
C VAL A 119 -11.74 -11.10 -9.05
N ILE A 120 -12.28 -9.91 -9.31
CA ILE A 120 -12.92 -9.01 -8.34
C ILE A 120 -14.23 -8.46 -8.89
#